data_AF-A0A2J4YVN1-F1
#
_entry.id   AF-A0A2J4YVN1-F1
#
_cell.length_a   1.000
_cell.length_b   1.000
_cell.length_c   1.000
_cell.angle_alpha   90.00
_cell.angle_beta   90.00
_cell.angle_gamma   90.00
#
_symmetry.space_group_name_H-M   'P 1'
#
loop_
_entity.id
_entity.type
_entity.pdbx_description
1 polymer ?
#
loop_
_entity_poly.entity_id
_entity_poly.type
_entity_poly.pdbx_seq_one_letter_code
_entity_poly.pdbx_strand_id
1 'polypeptide(L)' 'MADKIAVLFGGTSAEREVSLNSGSAVIAGLREAGVDAHPVDPRDVDITQLKNMGFQKAFIALHGRG' A
#
# COMPACT_ATOMS: atom_id res chain seq x y z
N MET A 1 -11.78 -15.44 7.46
CA MET A 1 -11.63 -14.35 6.48
C MET A 1 -10.19 -14.33 6.04
N ALA A 2 -9.91 -14.11 4.76
CA ALA A 2 -8.53 -13.88 4.31
C ALA A 2 -8.00 -12.59 4.95
N ASP A 3 -6.70 -12.53 5.24
CA ASP A 3 -6.08 -11.33 5.81
C ASP A 3 -6.16 -10.17 4.81
N LYS A 4 -6.74 -9.05 5.24
CA LYS A 4 -6.78 -7.80 4.49
C LYS A 4 -5.42 -7.11 4.59
N ILE A 5 -4.76 -6.88 3.46
CA ILE A 5 -3.42 -6.29 3.37
C ILE A 5 -3.48 -4.89 2.78
N ALA A 6 -2.82 -3.94 3.45
CA ALA A 6 -2.57 -2.60 2.91
C ALA A 6 -1.28 -2.60 2.08
N VAL A 7 -1.32 -2.11 0.85
CA VAL A 7 -0.11 -1.81 0.07
C VAL A 7 0.13 -0.30 0.12
N LEU A 8 1.16 0.09 0.86
CA LEU A 8 1.56 1.49 1.02
C LEU A 8 2.39 1.90 -0.19
N PHE A 9 1.90 2.86 -0.97
CA PHE A 9 2.53 3.34 -2.20
C PHE A 9 2.19 4.81 -2.45
N GLY A 10 2.87 5.48 -3.37
CA GLY A 10 2.72 6.92 -3.58
C GLY A 10 3.52 7.73 -2.56
N GLY A 11 2.85 8.37 -1.61
CA GLY A 11 3.45 9.28 -0.64
C GLY A 11 3.84 10.65 -1.22
N THR A 12 4.67 11.39 -0.51
CA THR A 12 5.00 12.80 -0.78
C THR A 12 6.44 13.01 -1.25
N SER A 13 7.22 11.93 -1.40
CA SER A 13 8.63 12.01 -1.80
C SER A 13 8.80 12.41 -3.27
N ALA A 14 10.02 12.81 -3.64
CA ALA A 14 10.40 13.02 -5.04
C ALA A 14 10.33 11.75 -5.90
N GLU A 15 10.25 10.57 -5.26
CA GLU A 15 10.21 9.26 -5.91
C GLU A 15 8.77 8.73 -6.02
N ARG A 16 7.75 9.58 -5.78
CA ARG A 16 6.32 9.21 -5.81
C ARG A 16 5.92 8.40 -7.04
N GLU A 17 6.28 8.83 -8.24
CA GLU A 17 5.90 8.14 -9.48
C GLU A 17 6.50 6.73 -9.56
N VAL A 18 7.71 6.53 -9.05
CA VAL A 18 8.34 5.21 -8.93
C VAL A 18 7.56 4.35 -7.93
N SER A 19 7.10 4.95 -6.83
CA SER A 19 6.29 4.26 -5.82
C SER A 19 4.91 3.87 -6.36
N LEU A 20 4.25 4.76 -7.11
CA LEU A 20 2.96 4.47 -7.75
C LEU A 20 3.05 3.28 -8.71
N ASN A 21 4.07 3.25 -9.55
CA ASN A 21 4.32 2.14 -10.47
C ASN A 21 4.64 0.84 -9.71
N SER A 22 5.51 0.90 -8.71
CA SER A 22 5.90 -0.25 -7.89
C SER A 22 4.71 -0.84 -7.13
N GLY A 23 3.94 0.01 -6.44
CA GLY A 23 2.77 -0.39 -5.66
C GLY A 23 1.67 -1.00 -6.52
N SER A 24 1.44 -0.46 -7.72
CA SER A 24 0.46 -1.02 -8.66
C SER A 24 0.82 -2.45 -9.08
N ALA A 25 2.11 -2.70 -9.38
CA ALA A 25 2.59 -4.05 -9.71
C ALA A 25 2.48 -5.01 -8.52
N VAL A 26 2.80 -4.55 -7.31
CA VAL A 26 2.64 -5.34 -6.07
C VAL A 26 1.18 -5.71 -5.82
N ILE A 27 0.25 -4.76 -5.94
CA ILE A 27 -1.19 -5.02 -5.76
C ILE A 27 -1.68 -6.05 -6.77
N ALA A 28 -1.28 -5.93 -8.03
CA ALA A 28 -1.65 -6.89 -9.07
C ALA A 28 -1.17 -8.31 -8.71
N GLY A 29 0.13 -8.48 -8.41
CA GLY A 29 0.69 -9.78 -8.07
C GLY A 29 0.09 -10.40 -6.79
N LEU A 30 -0.19 -9.58 -5.77
CA LEU A 30 -0.87 -10.05 -4.56
C LEU A 30 -2.30 -10.53 -4.85
N ARG A 31 -3.05 -9.78 -5.68
CA ARG A 31 -4.42 -10.18 -6.06
C ARG A 31 -4.43 -11.42 -6.94
N GLU A 32 -3.48 -11.57 -7.85
CA GLU A 32 -3.29 -12.79 -8.65
C GLU A 32 -3.01 -14.01 -7.77
N ALA A 33 -2.29 -13.82 -6.65
CA ALA A 33 -2.05 -14.86 -5.65
C ALA A 33 -3.25 -15.11 -4.69
N GLY A 34 -4.40 -14.45 -4.92
CA GLY A 34 -5.61 -14.61 -4.09
C GLY A 34 -5.57 -13.86 -2.76
N VAL A 35 -4.68 -12.88 -2.61
CA VAL A 35 -4.56 -12.04 -1.40
C VAL A 35 -5.51 -10.84 -1.49
N ASP A 36 -6.18 -10.53 -0.38
CA ASP A 36 -7.06 -9.35 -0.24
C ASP A 36 -6.22 -8.06 -0.07
N ALA A 37 -5.58 -7.61 -1.15
CA ALA A 37 -4.69 -6.46 -1.17
C ALA A 37 -5.40 -5.16 -1.62
N HIS A 38 -5.19 -4.09 -0.86
CA HIS A 38 -5.79 -2.78 -1.08
C HIS A 38 -4.73 -1.68 -1.19
N PRO A 39 -4.86 -0.75 -2.17
CA PRO A 39 -3.99 0.43 -2.24
C PRO A 39 -4.24 1.37 -1.06
N VAL A 40 -3.16 1.89 -0.49
CA VAL A 40 -3.21 3.00 0.48
C VAL A 40 -2.10 3.99 0.15
N ASP A 41 -2.49 5.22 -0.16
CA ASP A 41 -1.54 6.32 -0.35
C ASP A 41 -1.45 7.17 0.93
N PRO A 42 -0.30 7.19 1.62
CA PRO A 42 -0.10 8.03 2.81
C PRO A 42 -0.30 9.52 2.59
N ARG A 43 -0.29 9.99 1.33
CA ARG A 43 -0.61 11.37 0.98
C ARG A 43 -2.07 11.72 1.33
N ASP A 44 -2.97 10.76 1.15
CA ASP A 44 -4.42 10.97 1.25
C ASP A 44 -5.04 10.23 2.44
N VAL A 45 -4.32 9.26 3.01
CA VAL A 45 -4.80 8.40 4.10
C VAL A 45 -3.83 8.46 5.28
N ASP A 46 -4.35 8.76 6.47
CA ASP A 46 -3.60 8.67 7.71
C ASP A 46 -3.26 7.20 8.04
N ILE A 47 -1.98 6.83 7.89
CA ILE A 47 -1.50 5.46 8.12
C ILE A 47 -1.64 5.00 9.58
N THR A 48 -1.81 5.92 10.54
CA THR A 48 -2.06 5.54 11.94
C THR A 48 -3.43 4.87 12.11
N GLN A 49 -4.34 5.08 11.16
CA GLN A 49 -5.68 4.50 11.16
C GLN A 49 -5.74 3.09 10.54
N LEU A 50 -4.65 2.55 9.99
CA LEU A 50 -4.67 1.26 9.27
C LEU A 50 -5.27 0.12 10.12
N LYS A 51 -4.93 0.08 11.41
CA LYS A 51 -5.48 -0.91 12.34
C LYS A 51 -6.99 -0.75 12.52
N ASN A 52 -7.47 0.49 12.61
CA ASN A 52 -8.90 0.83 12.73
C ASN A 52 -9.65 0.55 11.42
N MET A 53 -8.99 0.66 10.27
CA MET A 53 -9.50 0.28 8.94
C MET A 53 -9.53 -1.24 8.71
N GLY A 54 -9.10 -2.02 9.70
CA GLY A 54 -9.13 -3.47 9.69
C GLY A 54 -8.06 -4.10 8.80
N PHE A 55 -6.91 -3.46 8.60
CA PHE A 55 -5.78 -4.11 7.94
C PHE A 55 -5.01 -5.00 8.94
N GLN A 56 -4.66 -6.21 8.50
CA GLN A 56 -3.91 -7.18 9.32
C GLN A 56 -2.41 -7.06 9.09
N LYS A 57 -2.00 -6.73 7.86
CA LYS A 57 -0.62 -6.63 7.41
C LYS A 57 -0.47 -5.44 6.46
N ALA A 58 0.76 -4.95 6.34
CA ALA A 58 1.12 -3.92 5.37
C ALA A 58 2.33 -4.36 4.54
N PHE A 59 2.29 -4.08 3.24
CA PHE A 59 3.42 -4.16 2.34
C PHE A 59 3.86 -2.75 2.00
N ILE A 60 5.14 -2.44 2.22
CA ILE A 60 5.69 -1.09 1.98
C ILE A 60 6.30 -1.07 0.57
N ALA A 61 5.66 -0.35 -0.34
CA ALA A 61 6.14 -0.03 -1.69
C ALA A 61 6.41 1.47 -1.87
N LEU A 62 6.64 2.18 -0.75
CA LEU A 62 7.07 3.58 -0.71
C LEU A 62 8.57 3.67 -1.03
N HIS A 63 8.96 4.74 -1.72
CA HIS A 63 10.35 5.05 -2.03
C HIS A 63 10.68 6.48 -1.58
N GLY A 64 11.88 6.67 -1.06
CA GLY A 64 12.34 7.97 -0.58
C GLY A 64 11.75 8.41 0.77
N ARG A 65 12.20 9.58 1.23
CA ARG A 65 11.70 10.24 2.44
C ARG A 65 10.52 11.15 2.10
N GLY A 66 9.49 11.16 2.95
CA GLY A 66 8.27 11.98 2.83
C GLY A 66 7.43 11.92 4.08
#